data_AF-A0A9W4SNY8-F1
#
_entry.id   AF-A0A9W4SNY8-F1
#
_cell.length_a   1.000
_cell.length_b   1.000
_cell.length_c   1.000
_cell.angle_alpha   90.00
_cell.angle_beta   90.00
_cell.angle_gamma   90.00
#
_symmetry.space_group_name_H-M   'P 1'
#
loop_
_entity.id
_entity.type
_entity.pdbx_description
1 polymer ?
#
loop_
_entity_poly.entity_id
_entity_poly.type
_entity_poly.pdbx_seq_one_letter_code
_entity_poly.pdbx_strand_id
1 'polypeptide(L)' 'MGDIPESQAQPVRANSEEERSERSYKAAAHNPSNTAEGREHAAEKLAELHEQRTGESLDPKREAEIGEKKAAQR' A
#
# COMPACT_ATOMS: atom_id res chain seq x y z
N MET A 1 14.90 1.88 -17.50
CA MET A 1 14.57 2.04 -16.06
C MET A 1 13.08 2.31 -16.01
N GLY A 2 12.25 1.44 -15.45
CA GLY A 2 10.82 1.74 -15.30
C GLY A 2 10.63 2.57 -14.04
N ASP A 3 9.99 3.73 -14.13
CA ASP A 3 9.71 4.56 -12.96
C ASP A 3 8.79 3.82 -11.98
N ILE A 4 9.18 3.75 -10.70
CA ILE A 4 8.31 3.23 -9.64
C ILE A 4 7.27 4.31 -9.36
N PRO A 5 5.96 4.01 -9.44
CA PRO A 5 4.94 5.01 -9.15
C PRO A 5 5.05 5.51 -7.70
N GLU A 6 4.76 6.79 -7.47
CA GLU A 6 4.66 7.33 -6.12
C GLU A 6 3.39 6.79 -5.42
N SER A 7 3.51 6.55 -4.11
CA SER A 7 2.41 6.14 -3.26
C SER A 7 1.45 7.32 -3.05
N GLN A 8 0.17 7.06 -3.23
CA GLN A 8 -0.93 7.98 -2.94
C GLN A 8 -1.21 8.04 -1.44
N ALA A 9 -0.92 6.97 -0.69
CA ALA A 9 -1.17 6.92 0.74
C ALA A 9 -0.30 7.93 1.52
N GLN A 10 -0.93 8.87 2.21
CA GLN A 10 -0.25 9.80 3.13
C GLN A 10 0.53 9.05 4.23
N PRO A 11 1.62 9.62 4.78
CA PRO A 11 2.37 8.98 5.86
C PRO A 11 1.55 8.86 7.15
N VAL A 12 1.50 7.65 7.71
CA VAL A 12 0.71 7.33 8.90
C VAL A 12 1.59 7.34 10.15
N ARG A 13 1.18 8.09 11.20
CA ARG A 13 1.97 8.24 12.44
C ARG A 13 1.88 7.01 13.37
N ALA A 14 0.87 6.15 13.18
CA ALA A 14 0.71 4.87 13.90
C ALA A 14 0.45 5.01 15.42
N ASN A 15 -0.29 6.04 15.82
CA ASN A 15 -0.66 6.29 17.22
C ASN A 15 -1.82 5.38 17.66
N SER A 16 -2.79 5.11 16.78
CA SER A 16 -3.89 4.16 17.01
C SER A 16 -3.61 2.75 16.42
N GLU A 17 -4.46 1.78 16.78
CA GLU A 17 -4.40 0.43 16.22
C GLU A 17 -4.76 0.39 14.73
N GLU A 18 -5.72 1.19 14.29
CA GLU A 18 -6.07 1.32 12.87
C GLU A 18 -4.91 1.92 12.07
N GLU A 19 -4.27 2.97 12.60
CA GLU A 19 -3.11 3.59 11.95
C GLU A 19 -1.90 2.63 11.86
N ARG A 20 -1.69 1.77 12.86
CA ARG A 20 -0.67 0.71 12.80
C ARG A 20 -1.02 -0.35 11.75
N SER A 21 -2.29 -0.71 11.65
CA SER A 21 -2.78 -1.66 10.65
C SER A 21 -2.61 -1.09 9.24
N GLU A 22 -3.03 0.16 9.00
CA GLU A 22 -2.86 0.88 7.73
C GLU A 22 -1.39 0.90 7.31
N ARG A 23 -0.48 1.26 8.22
CA ARG A 23 0.96 1.26 7.97
C ARG A 23 1.49 -0.13 7.61
N SER A 24 0.99 -1.17 8.27
CA SER A 24 1.41 -2.56 8.02
C SER A 24 0.92 -3.05 6.66
N TYR A 25 -0.32 -2.76 6.30
CA TYR A 25 -0.88 -3.07 4.97
C TYR A 25 -0.15 -2.31 3.86
N LYS A 26 0.20 -1.03 4.07
CA LYS A 26 1.06 -0.29 3.15
C LYS A 26 2.42 -0.98 2.92
N ALA A 27 3.06 -1.41 4.00
CA ALA A 27 4.32 -2.14 3.89
C ALA A 27 4.15 -3.46 3.12
N ALA A 28 3.07 -4.22 3.37
CA ALA A 28 2.77 -5.47 2.69
C ALA A 28 2.44 -5.28 1.20
N ALA A 29 1.71 -4.23 0.83
CA ALA A 29 1.41 -3.87 -0.55
C ALA A 29 2.66 -3.51 -1.35
N HIS A 30 3.63 -2.84 -0.71
CA HIS A 30 4.87 -2.40 -1.37
C HIS A 30 5.99 -3.44 -1.30
N ASN A 31 5.80 -4.55 -0.58
CA ASN A 31 6.84 -5.54 -0.36
C ASN A 31 7.10 -6.36 -1.64
N PRO A 32 8.30 -6.24 -2.26
CA PRO A 32 8.61 -6.98 -3.48
C PRO A 32 8.73 -8.49 -3.26
N SER A 33 8.95 -8.94 -2.02
CA SER A 33 8.99 -10.37 -1.67
C SER A 33 7.60 -10.97 -1.44
N ASN A 34 6.53 -10.16 -1.46
CA ASN A 34 5.16 -10.64 -1.33
C ASN A 34 4.64 -11.21 -2.67
N THR A 35 3.57 -11.99 -2.64
CA THR A 35 2.90 -12.46 -3.87
C THR A 35 2.11 -11.32 -4.52
N ALA A 36 1.75 -11.46 -5.80
CA ALA A 36 0.92 -10.46 -6.49
C ALA A 36 -0.45 -10.30 -5.79
N GLU A 37 -1.15 -11.42 -5.57
CA GLU A 37 -2.42 -11.46 -4.83
C GLU A 37 -2.29 -10.89 -3.41
N GLY A 38 -1.18 -11.19 -2.72
CA GLY A 38 -0.92 -10.68 -1.37
C GLY A 38 -0.69 -9.17 -1.35
N ARG A 39 -0.10 -8.58 -2.40
CA ARG A 39 0.02 -7.13 -2.54
C ARG A 39 -1.31 -6.47 -2.84
N GLU A 40 -2.09 -7.05 -3.75
CA GLU A 40 -3.42 -6.54 -4.11
C GLU A 40 -4.34 -6.52 -2.89
N HIS A 41 -4.44 -7.63 -2.17
CA HIS A 41 -5.24 -7.70 -0.94
C HIS A 41 -4.78 -6.70 0.13
N ALA A 42 -3.46 -6.56 0.31
CA ALA A 42 -2.91 -5.58 1.24
C ALA A 42 -3.22 -4.13 0.81
N ALA A 43 -3.20 -3.85 -0.49
CA ALA A 43 -3.55 -2.55 -1.03
C ALA A 43 -5.05 -2.23 -0.88
N GLU A 44 -5.94 -3.21 -1.03
CA GLU A 44 -7.37 -3.05 -0.75
C GLU A 44 -7.61 -2.67 0.72
N LYS A 45 -6.95 -3.37 1.65
CA LYS A 45 -7.06 -3.09 3.08
C LYS A 45 -6.45 -1.74 3.46
N LEU A 46 -5.35 -1.36 2.80
CA LEU A 46 -4.80 -0.02 2.92
C LEU A 46 -5.81 1.05 2.48
N ALA A 47 -6.45 0.88 1.32
CA ALA A 47 -7.43 1.84 0.80
C ALA A 47 -8.64 1.97 1.73
N GLU A 48 -9.18 0.85 2.21
CA GLU A 48 -10.30 0.82 3.17
C GLU A 48 -9.97 1.60 4.46
N LEU A 49 -8.82 1.33 5.07
CA LEU A 49 -8.40 2.01 6.30
C LEU A 49 -8.06 3.49 6.08
N HIS A 50 -7.47 3.81 4.93
CA HIS A 50 -7.15 5.19 4.57
C HIS A 50 -8.41 6.04 4.40
N GLU A 51 -9.40 5.51 3.68
CA GLU A 51 -10.69 6.16 3.46
C GLU A 51 -11.43 6.35 4.78
N GLN A 52 -11.43 5.36 5.67
CA GLN A 52 -12.02 5.50 7.00
C GLN A 52 -11.36 6.61 7.84
N ARG A 53 -10.03 6.77 7.75
CA ARG A 53 -9.28 7.76 8.54
C ARG A 53 -9.34 9.17 7.94
N THR A 54 -9.31 9.29 6.63
CA THR A 54 -9.10 10.57 5.92
C THR A 54 -10.32 11.03 5.13
N GLY A 55 -11.23 10.12 4.78
CA GLY A 55 -12.28 10.34 3.78
C GLY A 55 -11.80 10.35 2.33
N GLU A 56 -10.50 10.11 2.08
CA GLU A 56 -9.91 10.05 0.75
C GLU A 56 -9.79 8.59 0.29
N SER A 57 -10.20 8.32 -0.96
CA SER A 57 -10.06 6.99 -1.54
C SER A 57 -8.70 6.85 -2.23
N LEU A 58 -8.04 5.71 -2.00
CA LEU A 58 -6.79 5.33 -2.69
C LEU A 58 -7.12 4.32 -3.79
N ASP A 59 -6.33 4.31 -4.88
CA ASP A 59 -6.42 3.24 -5.88
C ASP A 59 -5.58 2.03 -5.42
N PRO A 60 -6.22 0.90 -5.03
CA PRO A 60 -5.49 -0.28 -4.56
C PRO A 60 -4.52 -0.82 -5.61
N LYS A 61 -4.87 -0.75 -6.90
CA LYS A 61 -4.02 -1.29 -7.97
C LYS A 61 -2.73 -0.49 -8.08
N ARG A 62 -2.81 0.82 -7.91
CA ARG A 62 -1.64 1.70 -7.95
C ARG A 62 -0.70 1.42 -6.77
N GLU A 63 -1.23 1.19 -5.57
CA GLU A 63 -0.43 0.85 -4.40
C GLU A 63 0.23 -0.55 -4.52
N ALA A 64 -0.47 -1.52 -5.09
CA ALA A 64 0.08 -2.85 -5.36
C ALA A 64 1.17 -2.83 -6.46
N GLU A 65 0.97 -2.03 -7.52
CA GLU A 65 1.92 -1.89 -8.64
C GLU A 65 3.30 -1.42 -8.14
N ILE A 66 3.37 -0.59 -7.10
CA ILE A 66 4.64 -0.17 -6.47
C ILE A 66 5.47 -1.38 -6.06
N GLY A 67 4.85 -2.36 -5.39
CA GLY A 67 5.52 -3.59 -4.96
C GLY A 67 5.90 -4.48 -6.14
N GLU A 68 5.07 -4.53 -7.18
CA GLU A 68 5.36 -5.26 -8.42
C GLU A 68 6.56 -4.69 -9.18
N LYS A 69 6.61 -3.37 -9.36
CA LYS A 69 7.73 -2.69 -10.03
C LYS A 69 9.02 -2.85 -9.23
N LYS A 70 8.94 -2.76 -7.90
CA LYS A 70 10.10 -3.06 -7.02
C LYS A 70 10.57 -4.50 -7.17
N ALA A 71 9.66 -5.45 -7.33
CA ALA A 71 9.99 -6.86 -7.55
C ALA A 71 10.66 -7.07 -8.92
N ALA A 72 10.17 -6.39 -9.97
CA ALA A 72 10.74 -6.46 -11.32
C ALA A 72 12.10 -5.75 -11.48
N GLN A 73 12.48 -4.91 -10.51
CA GLN A 73 13.77 -4.20 -10.48
C GLN A 73 14.85 -4.89 -9.63
N ARG A 74 14.53 -6.02 -8.98
CA ARG A 74 15.51 -6.87 -8.29
C ARG A 74 16.22 -7.79 -9.27
#